data_AF-A0A971L0A8-F1
#
_entry.id   AF-A0A971L0A8-F1
#
_cell.length_a   1.000
_cell.length_b   1.000
_cell.length_c   1.000
_cell.angle_alpha   90.00
_cell.angle_beta   90.00
_cell.angle_gamma   90.00
#
_symmetry.space_group_name_H-M   'P 1'
#
loop_
_entity.id
_entity.type
_entity.pdbx_description
1 polymer ?
#
loop_
_entity_poly.entity_id
_entity_poly.type
_entity_poly.pdbx_seq_one_letter_code
_entity_poly.pdbx_strand_id
1 'polypeptide(L)'
;MPREARKKSRSGIYHVLLRGKDMQAIFHDEEDHARFLDTLYSCREKTGIEVYGWCLLFNHAHLLIKEGRESLSGTIKRLAVSYAWHRRSKYKTEGSVFHDRFGSEAVEQGSYLLTLIRFIHQNPVKAGLIDYPGKWKWSSCRPYYGFPGYPEGLLDEALILSMFDGDTDLARRLFIQFNEQASDDWCMDVTRPGRLSDEEALRAIEQAISGYEISQVKHLPVSERNALLRKIKAIEGVSLRQAARIIGVSHVLIHRA
;
A
#
# COMPACT_ATOMS: atom_id res chain seq x y z
N MET A 1 9.24 -0.94 20.58
CA MET A 1 8.18 -0.01 21.02
C MET A 1 6.87 -0.79 21.10
N PRO A 2 6.06 -0.61 22.16
CA PRO A 2 4.72 -1.16 22.20
C PRO A 2 3.92 -0.63 21.00
N ARG A 3 3.17 -1.52 20.36
CA ARG A 3 2.44 -1.23 19.12
C ARG A 3 1.17 -0.47 19.44
N GLU A 4 0.87 0.58 18.67
CA GLU A 4 -0.43 1.25 18.73
C GLU A 4 -1.54 0.31 18.23
N ALA A 5 -2.71 0.39 18.86
CA ALA A 5 -3.90 -0.31 18.42
C ALA A 5 -4.39 0.28 17.09
N ARG A 6 -4.97 -0.56 16.22
CA ARG A 6 -5.59 -0.07 14.98
C ARG A 6 -6.74 0.87 15.32
N LYS A 7 -6.79 2.02 14.62
CA LYS A 7 -7.93 2.93 14.71
C LYS A 7 -9.15 2.21 14.14
N LYS A 8 -10.21 2.08 14.95
CA LYS A 8 -11.52 1.64 14.46
C LYS A 8 -12.12 2.77 13.63
N SER A 9 -12.59 2.44 12.44
CA SER A 9 -13.27 3.37 11.56
C SER A 9 -14.72 3.54 11.98
N ARG A 10 -15.29 4.75 11.81
CA ARG A 10 -16.72 5.00 12.03
C ARG A 10 -17.54 4.58 10.81
N SER A 11 -17.01 4.79 9.60
CA SER A 11 -17.61 4.29 8.36
C SER A 11 -17.48 2.77 8.20
N GLY A 12 -16.51 2.16 8.90
CA GLY A 12 -16.14 0.76 8.73
C GLY A 12 -15.31 0.49 7.47
N ILE A 13 -14.91 1.53 6.74
CA ILE A 13 -14.14 1.45 5.49
C ILE A 13 -12.66 1.63 5.79
N TYR A 14 -11.83 0.79 5.18
CA TYR A 14 -10.40 0.78 5.40
C TYR A 14 -9.63 0.64 4.09
N HIS A 15 -8.55 1.40 3.98
CA HIS A 15 -7.44 1.07 3.10
C HIS A 15 -6.60 -0.02 3.79
N VAL A 16 -6.36 -1.13 3.12
CA VAL A 16 -5.53 -2.23 3.61
C VAL A 16 -4.35 -2.44 2.67
N LEU A 17 -3.20 -2.67 3.27
CA LEU A 17 -1.94 -2.91 2.58
C LEU A 17 -1.26 -4.15 3.13
N LEU A 18 -0.97 -5.09 2.23
CA LEU A 18 -0.21 -6.30 2.49
C LEU A 18 1.12 -6.19 1.74
N ARG A 19 2.26 -6.37 2.42
CA ARG A 19 3.59 -6.32 1.80
C ARG A 19 4.34 -7.62 1.99
N GLY A 20 5.11 -7.99 0.97
CA GLY A 20 6.03 -9.11 1.02
C GLY A 20 7.10 -8.86 2.06
N LYS A 21 7.51 -9.93 2.74
CA LYS A 21 8.60 -9.87 3.70
C LYS A 21 9.88 -9.42 2.98
N ASP A 22 10.60 -8.47 3.58
CA ASP A 22 11.87 -7.96 3.05
C ASP A 22 11.76 -7.46 1.58
N MET A 23 10.60 -6.88 1.22
CA MET A 23 10.25 -6.40 -0.13
C MET A 23 10.22 -7.50 -1.21
N GLN A 24 10.25 -8.78 -0.82
CA GLN A 24 10.18 -9.89 -1.76
C GLN A 24 8.84 -9.93 -2.49
N ALA A 25 8.84 -10.55 -3.67
CA ALA A 25 7.63 -10.79 -4.42
C ALA A 25 6.65 -11.67 -3.61
N ILE A 26 5.39 -11.25 -3.62
CA ILE A 26 4.23 -12.00 -3.12
C ILE A 26 3.64 -12.83 -4.24
N PHE A 27 3.60 -12.28 -5.46
CA PHE A 27 3.02 -12.89 -6.65
C PHE A 27 4.09 -13.03 -7.73
N HIS A 28 4.37 -14.25 -8.14
CA HIS A 28 5.40 -14.57 -9.14
C HIS A 28 4.82 -14.84 -10.53
N ASP A 29 3.54 -15.24 -10.61
CA ASP A 29 2.84 -15.54 -11.86
C ASP A 29 1.34 -15.19 -11.78
N GLU A 30 0.59 -15.43 -12.86
CA GLU A 30 -0.83 -15.14 -12.95
C GLU A 30 -1.69 -15.99 -11.99
N GLU A 31 -1.28 -17.24 -11.70
CA GLU A 31 -2.01 -18.12 -10.78
C GLU A 31 -1.96 -17.60 -9.34
N ASP A 32 -0.81 -17.06 -8.93
CA ASP A 32 -0.66 -16.43 -7.61
C ASP A 32 -1.67 -15.28 -7.41
N HIS A 33 -1.80 -14.41 -8.41
CA HIS A 33 -2.76 -13.31 -8.35
C HIS A 33 -4.20 -13.81 -8.32
N ALA A 34 -4.54 -14.76 -9.20
CA ALA A 34 -5.87 -15.36 -9.26
C ALA A 34 -6.23 -16.01 -7.92
N ARG A 35 -5.34 -16.83 -7.36
CA ARG A 35 -5.55 -17.50 -6.06
C ARG A 35 -5.75 -16.50 -4.93
N PHE A 36 -5.04 -15.38 -4.93
CA PHE A 36 -5.24 -14.34 -3.94
C PHE A 36 -6.66 -13.75 -4.02
N LEU A 37 -7.13 -13.43 -5.23
CA LEU A 37 -8.47 -12.89 -5.42
C LEU A 37 -9.56 -13.92 -5.11
N ASP A 38 -9.37 -15.20 -5.44
CA ASP A 38 -10.28 -16.30 -5.06
C ASP A 38 -10.37 -16.42 -3.52
N THR A 39 -9.24 -16.27 -2.84
CA THR A 39 -9.18 -16.30 -1.39
C THR A 39 -9.89 -15.09 -0.79
N LEU A 40 -9.74 -13.91 -1.41
CA LEU A 40 -10.45 -12.70 -1.00
C LEU A 40 -11.96 -12.85 -1.20
N TYR A 41 -12.39 -13.39 -2.34
CA TYR A 41 -13.79 -13.72 -2.62
C TYR A 41 -14.36 -14.70 -1.59
N SER A 42 -13.61 -15.76 -1.27
CA SER A 42 -14.00 -16.71 -0.22
C SER A 42 -14.11 -16.05 1.16
N CYS A 43 -13.29 -15.02 1.44
CA CYS A 43 -13.37 -14.23 2.66
C CYS A 43 -14.59 -13.30 2.65
N ARG A 44 -14.92 -12.70 1.50
CA ARG A 44 -16.15 -11.92 1.28
C ARG A 44 -17.38 -12.75 1.63
N GLU A 45 -17.54 -13.93 1.04
CA GLU A 45 -18.70 -14.78 1.30
C GLU A 45 -18.83 -15.19 2.77
N LYS A 46 -17.70 -15.51 3.42
CA LYS A 46 -17.70 -15.96 4.81
C LYS A 46 -17.96 -14.84 5.81
N THR A 47 -17.37 -13.67 5.58
CA THR A 47 -17.35 -12.57 6.57
C THR A 47 -18.34 -11.46 6.24
N GLY A 48 -18.84 -11.39 5.01
CA GLY A 48 -19.70 -10.32 4.52
C GLY A 48 -19.00 -8.97 4.41
N ILE A 49 -17.68 -8.95 4.15
CA ILE A 49 -17.00 -7.70 3.79
C ILE A 49 -17.51 -7.20 2.44
N GLU A 50 -17.51 -5.89 2.23
CA GLU A 50 -17.68 -5.30 0.90
C GLU A 50 -16.29 -4.92 0.37
N VAL A 51 -16.04 -5.14 -0.92
CA VAL A 51 -14.77 -4.82 -1.57
C VAL A 51 -15.01 -3.74 -2.60
N TYR A 52 -14.53 -2.53 -2.35
CA TYR A 52 -14.70 -1.39 -3.25
C TYR A 52 -13.54 -1.22 -4.24
N GLY A 53 -12.39 -1.81 -3.95
CA GLY A 53 -11.28 -1.83 -4.91
C GLY A 53 -10.06 -2.60 -4.46
N TRP A 54 -9.21 -2.95 -5.42
CA TRP A 54 -7.93 -3.59 -5.19
C TRP A 54 -6.91 -3.28 -6.30
N CYS A 55 -5.64 -3.42 -5.96
CA CYS A 55 -4.54 -3.53 -6.91
C CYS A 55 -3.47 -4.45 -6.34
N LEU A 56 -3.18 -5.53 -7.05
CA LEU A 56 -2.11 -6.46 -6.69
C LEU A 56 -0.88 -6.14 -7.53
N LEU A 57 0.20 -5.70 -6.88
CA LEU A 57 1.53 -5.56 -7.47
C LEU A 57 2.43 -6.70 -7.02
N PHE A 58 3.54 -6.91 -7.72
CA PHE A 58 4.44 -8.05 -7.49
C PHE A 58 4.83 -8.27 -6.02
N ASN A 59 5.10 -7.21 -5.24
CA ASN A 59 5.55 -7.30 -3.85
C ASN A 59 4.57 -6.73 -2.81
N HIS A 60 3.41 -6.23 -3.22
CA HIS A 60 2.39 -5.76 -2.29
C HIS A 60 0.98 -5.72 -2.90
N ALA A 61 -0.02 -5.77 -2.04
CA ALA A 61 -1.42 -5.68 -2.41
C ALA A 61 -2.10 -4.54 -1.67
N HIS A 62 -2.85 -3.73 -2.42
CA HIS A 62 -3.76 -2.71 -1.92
C HIS A 62 -5.19 -3.20 -2.00
N LEU A 63 -5.94 -3.03 -0.91
CA LEU A 63 -7.38 -3.33 -0.85
C LEU A 63 -8.11 -2.13 -0.26
N LEU A 64 -9.31 -1.84 -0.77
CA LEU A 64 -10.25 -0.89 -0.19
C LEU A 64 -11.50 -1.68 0.17
N ILE A 65 -11.72 -1.85 1.48
CA ILE A 65 -12.73 -2.79 1.98
C ILE A 65 -13.54 -2.18 3.11
N LYS A 66 -14.80 -2.59 3.21
CA LYS A 66 -15.65 -2.32 4.36
C LYS A 66 -15.74 -3.57 5.22
N GLU A 67 -15.59 -3.37 6.53
CA GLU A 67 -15.72 -4.42 7.54
C GLU A 67 -17.13 -5.01 7.52
N GLY A 68 -17.20 -6.34 7.65
CA GLY A 68 -18.45 -7.10 7.64
C GLY A 68 -18.85 -7.57 9.03
N ARG A 69 -19.27 -8.83 9.13
CA ARG A 69 -19.66 -9.49 10.38
C ARG A 69 -18.48 -9.79 11.31
N GLU A 70 -17.31 -10.06 10.72
CA GLU A 70 -16.05 -10.25 11.46
C GLU A 70 -15.22 -8.97 11.45
N SER A 71 -14.34 -8.82 12.45
CA SER A 71 -13.39 -7.72 12.44
C SER A 71 -12.47 -7.78 11.20
N LEU A 72 -12.07 -6.62 10.68
CA LEU A 72 -11.11 -6.43 9.61
C LEU A 72 -9.85 -7.25 9.85
N SER A 73 -9.38 -7.27 11.10
CA SER A 73 -8.19 -8.03 11.49
C SER A 73 -8.39 -9.53 11.37
N GLY A 74 -9.58 -10.05 11.67
CA GLY A 74 -9.96 -11.44 11.47
C GLY A 74 -10.00 -11.80 9.99
N THR A 75 -10.71 -11.01 9.19
CA THR A 75 -10.85 -11.24 7.74
C THR A 75 -9.50 -11.19 7.02
N ILE A 76 -8.69 -10.16 7.25
CA ILE A 76 -7.38 -10.05 6.60
C ILE A 76 -6.41 -11.13 7.10
N LYS A 77 -6.49 -11.54 8.37
CA LYS A 77 -5.69 -12.68 8.86
C LYS A 77 -6.06 -13.96 8.10
N ARG A 78 -7.35 -14.22 7.87
CA ARG A 78 -7.83 -15.39 7.13
C ARG A 78 -7.31 -15.38 5.69
N LEU A 79 -7.42 -14.24 5.01
CA LEU A 79 -6.88 -14.02 3.67
C LEU A 79 -5.37 -14.30 3.62
N ALA A 80 -4.60 -13.63 4.47
CA ALA A 80 -3.15 -13.71 4.47
C ALA A 80 -2.65 -15.12 4.80
N VAL A 81 -3.26 -15.81 5.77
CA VAL A 81 -2.88 -17.18 6.15
C VAL A 81 -3.18 -18.16 5.03
N SER A 82 -4.38 -18.09 4.43
CA SER A 82 -4.80 -18.98 3.34
C SER A 82 -3.88 -18.81 2.12
N TYR A 83 -3.63 -17.57 1.71
CA TYR A 83 -2.73 -17.30 0.58
C TYR A 83 -1.28 -17.72 0.88
N ALA A 84 -0.77 -17.40 2.08
CA ALA A 84 0.59 -17.79 2.47
C ALA A 84 0.78 -19.31 2.51
N TRP A 85 -0.26 -20.07 2.83
CA TRP A 85 -0.22 -21.53 2.76
C TRP A 85 -0.11 -22.02 1.31
N HIS A 86 -0.95 -21.51 0.40
CA HIS A 86 -0.86 -21.83 -1.03
C HIS A 86 0.53 -21.51 -1.60
N ARG A 87 1.02 -20.28 -1.40
CA ARG A 87 2.34 -19.86 -1.93
C ARG A 87 3.46 -20.76 -1.42
N ARG A 88 3.47 -21.07 -0.13
CA ARG A 88 4.49 -21.96 0.46
C ARG A 88 4.42 -23.37 -0.10
N SER A 89 3.22 -23.90 -0.30
CA SER A 89 3.01 -25.22 -0.89
C SER A 89 3.51 -25.26 -2.34
N LYS A 90 3.17 -24.25 -3.14
CA LYS A 90 3.56 -24.14 -4.56
C LYS A 90 5.08 -24.02 -4.74
N TYR A 91 5.73 -23.11 -4.01
CA TYR A 91 7.16 -22.84 -4.16
C TYR A 91 8.07 -23.60 -3.18
N LYS A 92 7.50 -24.49 -2.35
CA LYS A 92 8.23 -25.29 -1.34
C LYS A 92 9.13 -24.45 -0.43
N THR A 93 8.66 -23.26 -0.06
CA THR A 93 9.40 -22.31 0.79
C THR A 93 8.92 -22.37 2.23
N GLU A 94 9.82 -22.06 3.16
CA GLU A 94 9.50 -21.88 4.57
C GLU A 94 9.44 -20.40 4.98
N GLY A 95 8.98 -20.11 6.21
CA GLY A 95 8.94 -18.75 6.76
C GLY A 95 7.69 -17.94 6.39
N SER A 96 7.71 -16.64 6.73
CA SER A 96 6.58 -15.72 6.50
C SER A 96 6.64 -15.12 5.10
N VAL A 97 5.50 -15.14 4.40
CA VAL A 97 5.32 -14.52 3.08
C VAL A 97 5.21 -12.99 3.21
N PHE A 98 4.47 -12.54 4.21
CA PHE A 98 4.22 -11.12 4.45
C PHE A 98 5.19 -10.58 5.51
N HIS A 99 5.53 -9.29 5.41
CA HIS A 99 6.51 -8.64 6.26
C HIS A 99 6.13 -8.66 7.75
N ASP A 100 4.83 -8.51 8.06
CA ASP A 100 4.25 -8.52 9.41
C ASP A 100 2.71 -8.51 9.29
N ARG A 101 2.01 -7.99 10.31
CA ARG A 101 0.60 -7.56 10.22
C ARG A 101 0.39 -6.58 9.05
N PHE A 102 -0.76 -6.68 8.39
CA PHE A 102 -1.21 -5.72 7.38
C PHE A 102 -1.26 -4.28 7.93
N GLY A 103 -0.92 -3.32 7.07
CA GLY A 103 -1.17 -1.90 7.29
C GLY A 103 -2.64 -1.58 7.03
N SER A 104 -3.21 -0.68 7.82
CA SER A 104 -4.60 -0.26 7.65
C SER A 104 -4.81 1.20 8.02
N GLU A 105 -5.57 1.91 7.21
CA GLU A 105 -5.98 3.29 7.44
C GLU A 105 -7.51 3.41 7.36
N ALA A 106 -8.13 4.08 8.32
CA ALA A 106 -9.58 4.30 8.34
C ALA A 106 -9.98 5.39 7.35
N VAL A 107 -11.04 5.16 6.57
CA VAL A 107 -11.51 6.06 5.51
C VAL A 107 -12.85 6.65 5.95
N GLU A 108 -12.83 7.88 6.46
CA GLU A 108 -14.01 8.51 7.07
C GLU A 108 -14.75 9.49 6.14
N GLN A 109 -14.09 9.98 5.10
CA GLN A 109 -14.59 11.05 4.24
C GLN A 109 -14.77 10.55 2.81
N GLY A 110 -15.90 10.90 2.18
CA GLY A 110 -16.18 10.51 0.79
C GLY A 110 -15.17 11.06 -0.22
N SER A 111 -14.73 12.31 -0.05
CA SER A 111 -13.68 12.89 -0.90
C SER A 111 -12.37 12.11 -0.82
N TYR A 112 -12.01 11.64 0.38
CA TYR A 112 -10.84 10.80 0.58
C TYR A 112 -11.03 9.40 -0.02
N LEU A 113 -12.23 8.83 0.06
CA LEU A 113 -12.56 7.56 -0.57
C LEU A 113 -12.32 7.58 -2.09
N LEU A 114 -12.76 8.64 -2.77
CA LEU A 114 -12.52 8.84 -4.21
C LEU A 114 -11.04 9.03 -4.53
N THR A 115 -10.33 9.82 -3.71
CA THR A 115 -8.89 10.01 -3.85
C THR A 115 -8.14 8.68 -3.73
N LEU A 116 -8.56 7.85 -2.77
CA LEU A 116 -7.95 6.56 -2.49
C LEU A 116 -8.19 5.53 -3.59
N ILE A 117 -9.41 5.41 -4.11
CA ILE A 117 -9.69 4.45 -5.19
C ILE A 117 -8.87 4.79 -6.44
N ARG A 118 -8.72 6.08 -6.77
CA ARG A 118 -7.83 6.54 -7.84
C ARG A 118 -6.38 6.18 -7.57
N PHE A 119 -5.88 6.45 -6.35
CA PHE A 119 -4.53 6.07 -5.96
C PHE A 119 -4.28 4.56 -6.14
N ILE A 120 -5.22 3.71 -5.73
CA ILE A 120 -5.11 2.25 -5.85
C ILE A 120 -5.03 1.84 -7.33
N HIS A 121 -5.90 2.37 -8.19
CA HIS A 121 -5.92 2.04 -9.61
C HIS A 121 -4.72 2.57 -10.39
N GLN A 122 -4.19 3.73 -10.02
CA GLN A 122 -3.02 4.32 -10.66
C GLN A 122 -1.69 3.73 -10.17
N ASN A 123 -1.72 2.88 -9.14
CA ASN A 123 -0.52 2.34 -8.52
C ASN A 123 0.41 1.60 -9.52
N PRO A 124 -0.08 0.77 -10.47
CA PRO A 124 0.76 0.17 -11.51
C PRO A 124 1.38 1.18 -12.48
N VAL A 125 0.69 2.29 -12.76
CA VAL A 125 1.21 3.40 -13.58
C VAL A 125 2.33 4.12 -12.83
N LYS A 126 2.11 4.45 -11.56
CA LYS A 126 3.13 5.07 -10.69
C LYS A 126 4.35 4.16 -10.48
N ALA A 127 4.16 2.85 -10.56
CA ALA A 127 5.24 1.86 -10.52
C ALA A 127 5.96 1.67 -11.87
N GLY A 128 5.53 2.35 -12.94
CA GLY A 128 6.13 2.25 -14.28
C GLY A 128 5.87 0.92 -14.98
N LEU A 129 4.90 0.13 -14.53
CA LEU A 129 4.60 -1.19 -15.09
C LEU A 129 3.72 -1.10 -16.34
N ILE A 130 2.89 -0.06 -16.42
CA ILE A 130 1.97 0.23 -17.52
C ILE A 130 1.80 1.74 -17.67
N ASP A 131 1.33 2.17 -18.83
CA ASP A 131 1.01 3.56 -19.18
C ASP A 131 -0.44 3.95 -18.86
N TYR A 132 -1.32 2.96 -18.63
CA TYR A 132 -2.76 3.15 -18.52
C TYR A 132 -3.38 2.26 -17.42
N PRO A 133 -4.13 2.81 -16.42
CA PRO A 133 -4.66 2.02 -15.31
C PRO A 133 -5.49 0.79 -15.73
N GLY A 134 -6.30 0.92 -16.79
CA GLY A 134 -7.15 -0.17 -17.28
C GLY A 134 -6.39 -1.36 -17.90
N LYS A 135 -5.08 -1.23 -18.16
CA LYS A 135 -4.24 -2.34 -18.67
C LYS A 135 -3.82 -3.33 -17.57
N TRP A 136 -3.84 -2.93 -16.29
CA TRP A 136 -3.46 -3.86 -15.22
C TRP A 136 -4.54 -4.90 -14.99
N LYS A 137 -4.26 -6.17 -15.32
CA LYS A 137 -5.21 -7.28 -15.15
C LYS A 137 -5.60 -7.50 -13.68
N TRP A 138 -4.67 -7.23 -12.75
CA TRP A 138 -4.82 -7.55 -11.32
C TRP A 138 -5.27 -6.36 -10.47
N SER A 139 -6.12 -5.51 -11.05
CA SER A 139 -6.76 -4.38 -10.38
C SER A 139 -8.26 -4.34 -10.65
N SER A 140 -9.02 -3.84 -9.68
CA SER A 140 -10.44 -3.48 -9.84
C SER A 140 -10.69 -2.37 -10.85
N CYS A 141 -9.66 -1.68 -11.35
CA CYS A 141 -9.86 -0.62 -12.36
C CYS A 141 -10.61 -1.13 -13.59
N ARG A 142 -10.38 -2.39 -13.98
CA ARG A 142 -11.00 -3.00 -15.16
C ARG A 142 -12.52 -3.08 -15.08
N PRO A 143 -13.13 -3.67 -14.05
CA PRO A 143 -14.58 -3.67 -13.90
C PRO A 143 -15.16 -2.26 -13.76
N TYR A 144 -14.49 -1.31 -13.10
CA TYR A 144 -14.92 0.10 -13.16
C TYR A 144 -14.92 0.68 -14.58
N TYR A 145 -14.11 0.16 -15.51
CA TYR A 145 -14.03 0.62 -16.90
C TYR A 145 -14.97 -0.16 -17.83
N GLY A 146 -15.82 -1.04 -17.28
CA GLY A 146 -16.79 -1.83 -18.05
C GLY A 146 -16.25 -3.14 -18.60
N PHE A 147 -15.02 -3.53 -18.23
CA PHE A 147 -14.51 -4.87 -18.56
C PHE A 147 -15.00 -5.90 -17.54
N PRO A 148 -15.01 -7.20 -17.87
CA PRO A 148 -15.31 -8.23 -16.88
C PRO A 148 -14.34 -8.19 -15.68
N GLY A 149 -14.89 -8.30 -14.47
CA GLY A 149 -14.13 -8.44 -13.23
C GLY A 149 -13.75 -9.90 -12.95
N TYR A 150 -12.76 -10.09 -12.08
CA TYR A 150 -12.37 -11.42 -11.59
C TYR A 150 -12.04 -11.41 -10.09
N PRO A 151 -12.55 -12.38 -9.30
CA PRO A 151 -13.71 -13.21 -9.58
C PRO A 151 -14.98 -12.36 -9.83
N GLU A 152 -15.94 -12.94 -10.55
CA GLU A 152 -17.24 -12.31 -10.72
C GLU A 152 -17.93 -12.14 -9.35
N GLY A 153 -18.56 -10.98 -9.12
CA GLY A 153 -19.22 -10.66 -7.85
C GLY A 153 -18.26 -10.28 -6.71
N LEU A 154 -16.95 -10.21 -6.95
CA LEU A 154 -16.00 -9.72 -5.93
C LEU A 154 -16.16 -8.21 -5.66
N LEU A 155 -16.40 -7.41 -6.69
CA LEU A 155 -16.43 -5.95 -6.61
C LEU A 155 -17.82 -5.41 -6.26
N ASP A 156 -17.87 -4.57 -5.23
CA ASP A 156 -19.06 -3.82 -4.81
C ASP A 156 -18.99 -2.36 -5.35
N GLU A 157 -19.04 -2.18 -6.67
CA GLU A 157 -18.80 -0.87 -7.33
C GLU A 157 -19.91 0.18 -7.13
N ALA A 158 -21.11 -0.24 -6.74
CA ALA A 158 -22.30 0.61 -6.66
C ALA A 158 -22.09 1.83 -5.75
N LEU A 159 -21.46 1.65 -4.59
CA LEU A 159 -21.19 2.76 -3.67
C LEU A 159 -20.32 3.83 -4.37
N ILE A 160 -19.21 3.43 -4.98
CA ILE A 160 -18.27 4.36 -5.60
C ILE A 160 -18.89 5.04 -6.82
N LEU A 161 -19.60 4.30 -7.69
CA LEU A 161 -20.24 4.87 -8.87
C LEU A 161 -21.35 5.86 -8.49
N SER A 162 -22.15 5.56 -7.47
CA SER A 162 -23.22 6.47 -7.00
C SER A 162 -22.72 7.83 -6.49
N MET A 163 -21.42 7.96 -6.18
CA MET A 163 -20.82 9.23 -5.78
C MET A 163 -20.55 10.18 -6.96
N PHE A 164 -20.63 9.68 -8.20
CA PHE A 164 -20.48 10.47 -9.42
C PHE A 164 -21.82 10.85 -10.02
N ASP A 165 -22.70 9.86 -10.19
CA ASP A 165 -24.05 10.07 -10.73
C ASP A 165 -24.99 8.91 -10.33
N GLY A 166 -26.30 9.14 -10.40
CA GLY A 166 -27.32 8.09 -10.18
C GLY A 166 -27.53 7.19 -11.40
N ASP A 167 -27.19 7.67 -12.61
CA ASP A 167 -27.15 6.87 -13.82
C ASP A 167 -25.81 6.12 -13.94
N THR A 168 -25.85 4.80 -14.00
CA THR A 168 -24.65 3.94 -13.97
C THR A 168 -23.71 4.22 -15.16
N ASP A 169 -24.23 4.51 -16.34
CA ASP A 169 -23.41 4.73 -17.54
C ASP A 169 -22.73 6.10 -17.51
N LEU A 170 -23.44 7.14 -17.04
CA LEU A 170 -22.85 8.44 -16.79
C LEU A 170 -21.84 8.39 -15.65
N ALA A 171 -22.18 7.76 -14.52
CA ALA A 171 -21.28 7.57 -13.39
C ALA A 171 -19.97 6.88 -13.81
N ARG A 172 -20.05 5.84 -14.64
CA ARG A 172 -18.89 5.14 -15.18
C ARG A 172 -18.01 6.05 -16.03
N ARG A 173 -18.60 6.84 -16.93
CA ARG A 173 -17.84 7.81 -17.75
C ARG A 173 -17.15 8.87 -16.89
N LEU A 174 -17.85 9.42 -15.90
CA LEU A 174 -17.28 10.39 -14.97
C LEU A 174 -16.18 9.78 -14.10
N PHE A 175 -16.36 8.53 -13.65
CA PHE A 175 -15.35 7.79 -12.91
C PHE A 175 -14.07 7.62 -13.75
N ILE A 176 -14.18 7.19 -15.00
CA ILE A 176 -13.03 7.03 -15.91
C ILE A 176 -12.28 8.35 -16.06
N GLN A 177 -13.00 9.45 -16.33
CA GLN A 177 -12.39 10.78 -16.44
C GLN A 177 -11.66 11.19 -15.15
N PHE A 178 -12.27 10.96 -13.99
CA PHE A 178 -11.65 11.23 -12.69
C PHE A 178 -10.42 10.36 -12.43
N ASN A 179 -10.50 9.07 -12.74
CA ASN A 179 -9.49 8.06 -12.44
C ASN A 179 -8.25 8.19 -13.33
N GLU A 180 -8.39 8.80 -14.52
CA GLU A 180 -7.29 9.05 -15.46
C GLU A 180 -6.60 10.42 -15.27
N GLN A 181 -7.15 11.29 -14.43
CA GLN A 181 -6.47 12.55 -14.09
C GLN A 181 -5.13 12.28 -13.42
N ALA A 182 -4.11 13.04 -13.82
CA ALA A 182 -2.83 13.05 -13.12
C ALA A 182 -3.05 13.35 -11.64
N SER A 183 -2.43 12.53 -10.78
CA SER A 183 -2.58 12.64 -9.33
C SER A 183 -1.22 12.38 -8.68
N ASP A 184 -0.79 13.37 -7.90
CA ASP A 184 0.36 13.26 -7.00
C ASP A 184 -0.04 12.70 -5.62
N ASP A 185 -1.26 12.12 -5.51
CA ASP A 185 -1.76 11.63 -4.22
C ASP A 185 -0.91 10.45 -3.73
N TRP A 186 -0.54 10.49 -2.45
CA TRP A 186 0.19 9.44 -1.77
C TRP A 186 -0.66 8.90 -0.62
N CYS A 187 -1.04 7.62 -0.68
CA CYS A 187 -1.79 6.99 0.39
C CYS A 187 -1.00 5.81 0.99
N MET A 188 -0.94 5.79 2.32
CA MET A 188 -0.06 4.94 3.11
C MET A 188 1.43 5.03 2.70
N ASP A 189 2.30 4.45 3.51
CA ASP A 189 3.77 4.56 3.40
C ASP A 189 4.34 3.69 2.25
N VAL A 190 3.62 3.60 1.13
CA VAL A 190 3.93 2.76 -0.04
C VAL A 190 5.02 3.47 -0.80
N THR A 191 6.15 2.79 -0.87
CA THR A 191 7.42 3.21 -1.45
C THR A 191 7.23 4.29 -2.51
N ARG A 192 7.61 5.52 -2.16
CA ARG A 192 7.70 6.66 -3.07
C ARG A 192 8.41 6.21 -4.36
N PRO A 193 7.82 6.39 -5.55
CA PRO A 193 8.61 6.59 -6.76
C PRO A 193 9.64 7.70 -6.46
N GLY A 194 10.91 7.43 -6.71
CA GLY A 194 12.02 8.27 -6.25
C GLY A 194 12.67 7.81 -4.93
N ARG A 195 12.30 6.67 -4.35
CA ARG A 195 13.04 6.10 -3.21
C ARG A 195 14.43 5.66 -3.66
N LEU A 196 15.44 6.28 -3.08
CA LEU A 196 16.84 5.93 -3.31
C LEU A 196 17.10 4.49 -2.82
N SER A 197 17.89 3.73 -3.56
CA SER A 197 18.51 2.50 -3.08
C SER A 197 19.35 2.76 -1.82
N ASP A 198 19.73 1.72 -1.08
CA ASP A 198 20.56 1.91 0.13
C ASP A 198 21.92 2.55 -0.19
N GLU A 199 22.49 2.26 -1.35
CA GLU A 199 23.74 2.89 -1.81
C GLU A 199 23.54 4.36 -2.21
N GLU A 200 22.46 4.68 -2.92
CA GLU A 200 22.16 6.06 -3.30
C GLU A 200 21.77 6.91 -2.09
N ALA A 201 21.04 6.33 -1.14
CA ALA A 201 20.71 6.96 0.13
C ALA A 201 21.96 7.19 0.98
N LEU A 202 22.90 6.24 1.01
CA LEU A 202 24.19 6.41 1.67
C LEU A 202 24.94 7.60 1.07
N ARG A 203 25.10 7.64 -0.26
CA ARG A 203 25.76 8.75 -0.97
C ARG A 203 25.09 10.11 -0.70
N ALA A 204 23.75 10.16 -0.75
CA ALA A 204 23.01 11.39 -0.50
C ALA A 204 23.15 11.87 0.96
N ILE A 205 23.19 10.94 1.92
CA ILE A 205 23.42 11.26 3.34
C ILE A 205 24.85 11.78 3.54
N GLU A 206 25.86 11.14 2.96
CA GLU A 206 27.26 11.60 3.02
C GLU A 206 27.41 13.02 2.48
N GLN A 207 26.75 13.33 1.37
CA GLN A 207 26.74 14.67 0.79
C GLN A 207 26.05 15.70 1.70
N ALA A 208 24.94 15.32 2.36
CA ALA A 208 24.17 16.22 3.22
C ALA A 208 24.86 16.56 4.55
N ILE A 209 25.69 15.66 5.08
CA ILE A 209 26.40 15.85 6.35
C ILE A 209 27.84 16.37 6.19
N SER A 210 28.23 16.77 4.98
CA SER A 210 29.55 17.30 4.58
C SER A 210 30.40 17.80 5.75
N GLY A 211 31.53 17.10 6.01
CA GLY A 211 32.47 17.41 7.09
C GLY A 211 32.39 16.47 8.30
N TYR A 212 31.45 15.53 8.30
CA TYR A 212 31.32 14.50 9.35
C TYR A 212 31.26 13.10 8.75
N GLU A 213 31.85 12.12 9.43
CA GLU A 213 31.62 10.70 9.10
C GLU A 213 30.26 10.24 9.64
N ILE A 214 29.56 9.38 8.91
CA ILE A 214 28.26 8.82 9.33
C ILE A 214 28.35 8.16 10.72
N SER A 215 29.46 7.46 10.98
CA SER A 215 29.75 6.78 12.25
C SER A 215 29.78 7.73 13.46
N GLN A 216 30.16 9.00 13.24
CA GLN A 216 30.34 10.02 14.28
C GLN A 216 29.04 10.72 14.64
N VAL A 217 28.07 10.79 13.72
CA VAL A 217 26.82 11.55 13.88
C VAL A 217 26.07 11.19 15.17
N LYS A 218 26.07 9.91 15.57
CA LYS A 218 25.37 9.45 16.79
C LYS A 218 26.02 9.93 18.09
N HIS A 219 27.30 10.30 18.04
CA HIS A 219 28.11 10.73 19.19
C HIS A 219 28.25 12.25 19.30
N LEU A 220 27.76 13.01 18.32
CA LEU A 220 27.80 14.47 18.34
C LEU A 220 26.94 15.06 19.47
N PRO A 221 27.29 16.28 19.95
CA PRO A 221 26.43 17.06 20.83
C PRO A 221 25.02 17.19 20.27
N VAL A 222 24.01 17.22 21.16
CA VAL A 222 22.59 17.17 20.78
C VAL A 222 22.22 18.26 19.76
N SER A 223 22.74 19.47 19.93
CA SER A 223 22.49 20.60 19.03
C SER A 223 22.99 20.33 17.61
N GLU A 224 24.24 19.89 17.47
CA GLU A 224 24.90 19.59 16.19
C GLU A 224 24.29 18.37 15.51
N ARG A 225 24.06 17.30 16.27
CA ARG A 225 23.40 16.10 15.77
C ARG A 225 22.02 16.42 15.21
N ASN A 226 21.20 17.18 15.93
CA ASN A 226 19.86 17.51 15.47
C ASN A 226 19.88 18.38 14.21
N ALA A 227 20.85 19.29 14.07
CA ALA A 227 21.05 20.06 12.84
C ALA A 227 21.34 19.16 11.63
N LEU A 228 22.20 18.14 11.79
CA LEU A 228 22.48 17.17 10.73
C LEU A 228 21.26 16.26 10.43
N LEU A 229 20.55 15.80 11.45
CA LEU A 229 19.37 14.96 11.27
C LEU A 229 18.24 15.70 10.52
N ARG A 230 18.09 17.02 10.69
CA ARG A 230 17.16 17.84 9.89
C ARG A 230 17.54 17.87 8.41
N LYS A 231 18.83 18.02 8.09
CA LYS A 231 19.32 17.97 6.71
C LYS A 231 19.03 16.62 6.07
N ILE A 232 19.30 15.53 6.79
CA ILE A 232 19.06 14.16 6.33
C ILE A 232 17.55 13.90 6.13
N LYS A 233 16.71 14.40 7.03
CA LYS A 233 15.25 14.31 6.93
C LYS A 233 14.69 15.04 5.71
N ALA A 234 15.40 16.04 5.19
CA ALA A 234 15.01 16.80 4.01
C ALA A 234 15.45 16.15 2.67
N ILE A 235 16.23 15.06 2.70
CA ILE A 235 16.69 14.39 1.48
C ILE A 235 15.48 13.68 0.82
N GLU A 236 15.15 14.11 -0.39
CA GLU A 236 14.13 13.43 -1.20
C GLU A 236 14.54 11.99 -1.50
N GLY A 237 13.58 11.07 -1.41
CA GLY A 237 13.82 9.66 -1.69
C GLY A 237 14.44 8.84 -0.54
N VAL A 238 14.88 9.45 0.56
CA VAL A 238 15.40 8.72 1.73
C VAL A 238 14.32 8.59 2.80
N SER A 239 13.97 7.36 3.17
CA SER A 239 13.03 7.15 4.29
C SER A 239 13.70 7.34 5.65
N LEU A 240 12.94 7.78 6.67
CA LEU A 240 13.46 7.92 8.04
C LEU A 240 14.05 6.62 8.59
N ARG A 241 13.51 5.46 8.18
CA ARG A 241 14.03 4.14 8.59
C ARG A 241 15.33 3.79 7.89
N GLN A 242 15.47 4.18 6.62
CA GLN A 242 16.71 4.00 5.85
C GLN A 242 17.83 4.86 6.42
N ALA A 243 17.57 6.15 6.67
CA ALA A 243 18.49 7.04 7.35
C ALA A 243 18.88 6.53 8.75
N ALA A 244 17.91 6.06 9.54
CA ALA A 244 18.15 5.51 10.88
C ALA A 244 19.11 4.31 10.87
N ARG A 245 18.94 3.38 9.92
CA ARG A 245 19.81 2.21 9.77
C ARG A 245 21.21 2.59 9.32
N ILE A 246 21.34 3.55 8.39
CA ILE A 246 22.63 4.03 7.87
C ILE A 246 23.42 4.75 8.98
N ILE A 247 22.77 5.63 9.73
CA ILE A 247 23.42 6.47 10.77
C ILE A 247 23.59 5.69 12.10
N GLY A 248 22.82 4.63 12.31
CA GLY A 248 22.83 3.87 13.56
C GLY A 248 22.14 4.61 14.71
N VAL A 249 21.05 5.34 14.43
CA VAL A 249 20.21 6.02 15.43
C VAL A 249 18.75 5.60 15.29
N SER A 250 17.92 5.86 16.29
CA SER A 250 16.48 5.59 16.19
C SER A 250 15.80 6.51 15.18
N HIS A 251 14.93 5.97 14.31
CA HIS A 251 14.12 6.79 13.38
C HIS A 251 13.25 7.83 14.10
N VAL A 252 12.88 7.58 15.36
CA VAL A 252 12.14 8.55 16.21
C VAL A 252 13.02 9.75 16.57
N LEU A 253 14.32 9.55 16.72
CA LEU A 253 15.26 10.65 16.95
C LEU A 253 15.35 11.55 15.71
N ILE A 254 15.43 10.95 14.52
CA ILE A 254 15.45 11.70 13.24
C ILE A 254 14.13 12.46 13.03
N HIS A 255 13.00 11.84 13.38
CA HIS A 255 11.70 12.49 13.27
C HIS A 255 11.58 13.74 14.16
N ARG A 256 12.14 13.68 15.38
CA ARG A 256 12.07 14.73 16.41
C ARG A 256 13.11 15.84 16.28
N ALA A 257 14.17 15.61 15.51
CA ALA A 257 15.19 16.62 15.23
C ALA A 257 14.60 17.78 14.43
#